data_AF-A0A4V2DW66-F1
#
_entry.id   AF-A0A4V2DW66-F1
#
_cell.length_a   1.000
_cell.length_b   1.000
_cell.length_c   1.000
_cell.angle_alpha   90.00
_cell.angle_beta   90.00
_cell.angle_gamma   90.00
#
_symmetry.space_group_name_H-M   'P 1'
#
loop_
_entity.id
_entity.type
_entity.pdbx_description
1 polymer ?
#
loop_
_entity_poly.entity_id
_entity_poly.type
_entity_poly.pdbx_seq_one_letter_code
_entity_poly.pdbx_strand_id
1 'polypeptide(L)'
;IVNEIVGKIPETAFDSYKNHRGAPSHNPRMMLKIILYAYSNSIFSGRKIEFALKDSIRFMWLAQEQQPSYRTINRFRSDSRTNKLIKDCFVVFRTFLVENQYIDEEAVYIDGTKIEADANKYTFVWRANTERYSKANLE
;
A
#
# COMPACT_ATOMS: atom_id res chain seq x y z
N ILE A 1 8.73 -3.66 16.50
CA ILE A 1 8.48 -4.53 15.32
C ILE A 1 8.54 -3.75 14.00
N VAL A 2 7.47 -3.10 13.50
CA VAL A 2 7.50 -2.48 12.14
C VAL A 2 8.66 -1.50 11.93
N ASN A 3 8.89 -0.58 12.88
CA ASN A 3 10.00 0.37 12.80
C ASN A 3 11.37 -0.31 12.68
N GLU A 4 11.55 -1.42 13.40
CA GLU A 4 12.80 -2.15 13.50
C GLU A 4 13.07 -2.96 12.24
N ILE A 5 12.04 -3.67 11.74
CA ILE A 5 12.12 -4.44 10.49
C ILE A 5 12.41 -3.51 9.31
N VAL A 6 11.65 -2.41 9.19
CA VAL A 6 11.91 -1.42 8.15
C VAL A 6 13.25 -0.73 8.36
N GLY A 7 13.74 -0.62 9.60
CA GLY A 7 15.07 -0.10 9.93
C GLY A 7 16.22 -0.98 9.42
N LYS A 8 16.04 -2.30 9.40
CA LYS A 8 17.04 -3.27 8.90
C LYS A 8 17.17 -3.29 7.37
N ILE A 9 16.19 -2.74 6.64
CA ILE A 9 16.26 -2.66 5.17
C ILE A 9 17.44 -1.76 4.77
N PRO A 10 18.33 -2.20 3.86
CA PRO A 10 19.46 -1.39 3.42
C PRO A 10 18.97 -0.14 2.68
N GLU A 11 19.69 0.98 2.84
CA GLU A 11 19.32 2.26 2.22
C GLU A 11 19.29 2.18 0.68
N THR A 12 20.09 1.27 0.11
CA THR A 12 20.14 1.01 -1.34
C THR A 12 18.81 0.56 -1.92
N ALA A 13 17.96 -0.10 -1.12
CA ALA A 13 16.61 -0.47 -1.53
C ALA A 13 15.72 0.76 -1.83
N PHE A 14 16.09 1.93 -1.31
CA PHE A 14 15.37 3.18 -1.47
C PHE A 14 16.01 4.15 -2.47
N ASP A 15 17.15 3.79 -3.08
CA ASP A 15 17.88 4.69 -3.98
C ASP A 15 17.04 5.14 -5.18
N SER A 16 16.18 4.25 -5.70
CA SER A 16 15.27 4.56 -6.80
C SER A 16 14.24 5.65 -6.51
N TYR A 17 14.03 6.03 -5.24
CA TYR A 17 13.13 7.10 -4.82
C TYR A 17 13.84 8.45 -4.64
N LYS A 18 15.17 8.49 -4.73
CA LYS A 18 15.94 9.73 -4.63
C LYS A 18 15.69 10.58 -5.87
N ASN A 19 15.02 11.70 -5.67
CA ASN A 19 14.79 12.70 -6.72
C ASN A 19 15.78 13.85 -6.54
N HIS A 20 16.53 14.17 -7.58
CA HIS A 20 17.51 15.26 -7.59
C HIS A 20 16.93 16.60 -8.09
N ARG A 21 15.63 16.65 -8.37
CA ARG A 21 14.93 17.83 -8.90
C ARG A 21 13.65 18.11 -8.13
N GLY A 22 13.37 19.39 -7.90
CA GLY A 22 12.18 19.87 -7.20
C GLY A 22 12.29 19.75 -5.68
N ALA A 23 11.15 19.93 -5.00
CA ALA A 23 11.07 19.80 -3.55
C ALA A 23 11.35 18.34 -3.11
N PRO A 24 12.08 18.13 -2.01
CA PRO A 24 12.37 16.79 -1.51
C PRO A 24 11.06 16.06 -1.20
N SER A 25 10.96 14.83 -1.67
CA SER A 25 9.83 13.95 -1.38
C SER A 25 9.90 13.48 0.08
N HIS A 26 8.77 13.05 0.65
CA HIS A 26 8.77 12.38 1.95
C HIS A 26 9.72 11.17 1.94
N ASN A 27 10.36 10.90 3.09
CA ASN A 27 11.28 9.80 3.20
C ASN A 27 10.55 8.45 2.91
N PRO A 28 10.98 7.67 1.91
CA PRO A 28 10.28 6.45 1.49
C PRO A 28 10.29 5.37 2.58
N ARG A 29 11.32 5.35 3.45
CA ARG A 29 11.39 4.47 4.61
C ARG A 29 10.30 4.81 5.64
N MET A 30 10.07 6.11 5.88
CA MET A 30 8.97 6.57 6.75
C MET A 30 7.61 6.22 6.12
N MET A 31 7.43 6.49 4.83
CA MET A 31 6.20 6.16 4.09
C MET A 31 5.90 4.66 4.13
N LEU A 32 6.92 3.81 4.07
CA LEU A 32 6.77 2.36 4.18
C LEU A 32 6.35 1.94 5.60
N LYS A 33 6.93 2.53 6.65
CA LYS A 33 6.55 2.26 8.05
C LYS A 33 5.08 2.53 8.31
N ILE A 34 4.58 3.70 7.87
CA ILE A 34 3.17 4.06 8.08
C ILE A 34 2.21 3.12 7.35
N ILE A 35 2.56 2.66 6.14
CA ILE A 35 1.72 1.74 5.36
C ILE A 35 1.68 0.36 6.01
N LEU A 36 2.85 -0.21 6.33
CA LEU A 36 2.91 -1.54 6.95
C LEU A 36 2.21 -1.55 8.30
N TYR A 37 2.38 -0.49 9.11
CA TYR A 37 1.69 -0.35 10.37
C TYR A 37 0.19 -0.15 10.22
N ALA A 38 -0.26 0.60 9.22
CA ALA A 38 -1.69 0.72 8.94
C ALA A 38 -2.32 -0.63 8.59
N TYR A 39 -1.64 -1.42 7.75
CA TYR A 39 -2.15 -2.71 7.29
C TYR A 39 -2.19 -3.75 8.39
N SER A 40 -1.21 -3.76 9.30
CA SER A 40 -1.25 -4.62 10.49
C SER A 40 -2.40 -4.29 11.45
N ASN A 41 -2.97 -3.08 11.35
CA ASN A 41 -4.13 -2.64 12.13
C ASN A 41 -5.43 -2.62 11.30
N SER A 42 -5.45 -3.30 10.14
CA SER A 42 -6.60 -3.36 9.24
C SER A 42 -7.08 -1.99 8.71
N ILE A 43 -6.20 -0.99 8.66
CA ILE A 43 -6.47 0.34 8.12
C ILE A 43 -5.95 0.41 6.68
N PHE A 44 -6.82 0.17 5.70
CA PHE A 44 -6.43 0.15 4.27
C PHE A 44 -6.76 1.44 3.50
N SER A 45 -7.69 2.25 4.01
CA SER A 45 -8.10 3.49 3.35
C SER A 45 -7.07 4.59 3.56
N GLY A 46 -6.57 5.19 2.47
CA GLY A 46 -5.59 6.29 2.55
C GLY A 46 -6.10 7.48 3.38
N ARG A 47 -7.40 7.76 3.36
CA ARG A 47 -8.02 8.80 4.21
C ARG A 47 -8.05 8.41 5.68
N LYS A 48 -8.27 7.13 6.00
CA LYS A 48 -8.19 6.64 7.38
C LYS A 48 -6.75 6.68 7.89
N ILE A 49 -5.75 6.41 7.03
CA ILE A 49 -4.33 6.55 7.39
C ILE A 49 -3.98 8.02 7.64
N GLU A 50 -4.41 8.94 6.77
CA GLU A 50 -4.24 10.39 6.96
C GLU A 50 -4.88 10.88 8.27
N PHE A 51 -6.07 10.38 8.61
CA PHE A 51 -6.70 10.65 9.90
C PHE A 51 -5.88 10.09 11.07
N ALA A 52 -5.43 8.83 10.97
CA ALA A 52 -4.64 8.19 12.02
C ALA A 52 -3.30 8.90 12.27
N LEU A 53 -2.70 9.52 11.26
CA LEU A 53 -1.49 10.36 11.40
C LEU A 53 -1.71 11.61 12.27
N LYS A 54 -2.96 12.03 12.46
CA LYS A 54 -3.35 13.18 13.29
C LYS A 54 -3.91 12.82 14.66
N ASP A 55 -4.40 11.59 14.81
CA ASP A 55 -5.13 11.15 16.01
C ASP A 55 -4.33 10.15 16.85
N SER A 56 -3.53 9.30 16.21
CA SER A 56 -2.81 8.22 16.89
C SER A 56 -1.34 8.56 17.12
N ILE A 57 -0.94 8.60 18.39
CA ILE A 57 0.45 8.83 18.84
C ILE A 57 1.44 7.86 18.17
N ARG A 58 1.02 6.61 17.92
CA ARG A 58 1.86 5.60 17.28
C ARG A 58 2.19 5.96 15.84
N PHE A 59 1.19 6.47 15.10
CA PHE A 59 1.39 6.93 13.73
C PHE A 59 2.21 8.23 13.69
N MET A 60 1.96 9.16 14.62
CA MET A 60 2.76 10.38 14.75
C MET A 60 4.23 10.05 15.01
N TRP A 61 4.52 9.11 15.91
CA TRP A 61 5.88 8.67 16.21
C TRP A 61 6.55 8.02 14.99
N LEU A 62 5.85 7.11 14.29
CA LEU A 62 6.38 6.46 13.08
C LEU A 62 6.64 7.46 11.94
N ALA A 63 5.80 8.48 11.83
CA ALA A 63 5.90 9.51 10.81
C ALA A 63 6.81 10.68 11.18
N GLN A 64 7.37 10.69 12.41
CA GLN A 64 8.12 11.83 12.94
C GLN A 64 7.32 13.13 12.85
N GLU A 65 6.05 13.08 13.28
CA GLU A 65 5.07 14.18 13.23
C GLU A 65 4.71 14.68 11.82
N GLN A 66 5.27 14.09 10.76
CA GLN A 66 4.85 14.40 9.40
C GLN A 66 3.44 13.89 9.15
N GLN A 67 2.64 14.68 8.45
CA GLN A 67 1.26 14.32 8.09
C GLN A 67 1.08 14.27 6.56
N PRO A 68 1.65 13.25 5.88
CA PRO A 68 1.41 13.04 4.46
C PRO A 68 -0.09 12.98 4.15
N SER A 69 -0.50 13.72 3.11
CA SER A 69 -1.91 13.68 2.69
C SER A 69 -2.31 12.30 2.16
N TYR A 70 -3.62 12.00 2.13
CA TYR A 70 -4.12 10.75 1.55
C TYR A 70 -3.67 10.56 0.09
N ARG A 71 -3.48 11.66 -0.66
CA ARG A 71 -2.99 11.63 -2.04
C ARG A 71 -1.53 11.18 -2.11
N THR A 72 -0.69 11.70 -1.20
CA THR A 72 0.71 11.31 -1.08
C THR A 72 0.85 9.84 -0.73
N ILE A 73 0.07 9.38 0.26
CA ILE A 73 0.03 7.97 0.69
C ILE A 73 -0.39 7.07 -0.46
N ASN A 74 -1.48 7.42 -1.15
CA ASN A 74 -1.98 6.63 -2.28
C ASN A 74 -0.98 6.61 -3.43
N ARG A 75 -0.34 7.75 -3.75
CA ARG A 75 0.67 7.83 -4.81
C ARG A 75 1.85 6.91 -4.52
N PHE A 76 2.37 6.95 -3.29
CA PHE A 76 3.46 6.07 -2.88
C PHE A 76 3.04 4.61 -2.98
N ARG A 77 1.86 4.24 -2.46
CA ARG A 77 1.33 2.87 -2.56
C ARG A 77 1.13 2.38 -4.00
N SER A 78 0.62 3.22 -4.89
CA SER A 78 0.35 2.84 -6.28
C SER A 78 1.62 2.76 -7.15
N ASP A 79 2.76 3.25 -6.63
CA ASP A 79 4.02 3.24 -7.35
C ASP A 79 4.49 1.80 -7.60
N SER A 80 4.90 1.50 -8.83
CA SER A 80 5.42 0.18 -9.21
C SER A 80 6.65 -0.20 -8.38
N ARG A 81 7.49 0.78 -8.04
CA ARG A 81 8.66 0.60 -7.17
C ARG A 81 8.24 0.16 -5.77
N THR A 82 7.16 0.73 -5.24
CA THR A 82 6.68 0.45 -3.89
C THR A 82 6.00 -0.91 -3.83
N ASN A 83 5.25 -1.27 -4.87
CA ASN A 83 4.68 -2.61 -4.98
C ASN A 83 5.75 -3.71 -4.95
N LYS A 84 6.88 -3.52 -5.64
CA LYS A 84 8.01 -4.45 -5.56
C LYS A 84 8.59 -4.50 -4.15
N LEU A 85 8.86 -3.33 -3.57
CA LEU A 85 9.42 -3.23 -2.23
C LEU A 85 8.54 -3.87 -1.15
N ILE A 86 7.22 -3.69 -1.21
CA ILE A 86 6.27 -4.31 -0.26
C ILE A 86 6.32 -5.84 -0.34
N LYS A 87 6.43 -6.41 -1.55
CA LYS A 87 6.58 -7.86 -1.73
C LYS A 87 7.88 -8.37 -1.11
N ASP A 88 8.99 -7.68 -1.36
CA ASP A 88 10.29 -8.04 -0.80
C ASP A 88 10.27 -7.91 0.74
N CYS A 89 9.65 -6.85 1.27
CA CYS A 89 9.46 -6.65 2.70
C CYS A 89 8.62 -7.75 3.34
N PHE A 90 7.63 -8.28 2.64
CA PHE A 90 6.81 -9.38 3.15
C PHE A 90 7.64 -10.64 3.37
N VAL A 91 8.54 -10.97 2.43
CA VAL A 91 9.47 -12.10 2.58
C VAL A 91 10.36 -11.91 3.81
N VAL A 92 10.98 -10.74 3.93
CA VAL A 92 11.84 -10.40 5.09
C VAL A 92 11.06 -10.43 6.41
N PHE A 93 9.84 -9.91 6.41
CA PHE A 93 8.97 -9.91 7.59
C PHE A 93 8.62 -11.33 8.03
N ARG A 94 8.25 -12.21 7.08
CA ARG A 94 8.00 -13.64 7.37
C ARG A 94 9.25 -14.30 7.95
N THR A 95 10.41 -14.14 7.30
CA THR A 95 11.68 -14.71 7.78
C THR A 95 12.00 -14.23 9.19
N PHE A 96 11.84 -12.93 9.47
CA PHE A 96 12.03 -12.38 10.82
C PHE A 96 11.09 -13.03 11.85
N LEU A 97 9.82 -13.23 11.52
CA LEU A 97 8.87 -13.86 12.44
C LEU A 97 9.23 -15.32 12.74
N VAL A 98 9.68 -16.06 11.73
CA VAL A 98 10.15 -17.45 11.88
C VAL A 98 11.40 -17.51 12.76
N GLU A 99 12.41 -16.68 12.46
CA GLU A 99 13.68 -16.65 13.21
C GLU A 99 13.49 -16.31 14.69
N ASN A 100 12.47 -15.50 15.00
CA ASN A 100 12.14 -15.11 16.38
C ASN A 100 11.04 -15.97 17.00
N GLN A 101 10.67 -17.10 16.38
CA GLN A 101 9.69 -18.06 16.89
C GLN A 101 8.31 -17.45 17.17
N TYR A 102 7.92 -16.42 16.42
CA TYR A 102 6.57 -15.85 16.49
C TYR A 102 5.56 -16.63 15.65
N ILE A 103 6.03 -17.40 14.66
CA ILE A 103 5.22 -18.27 13.79
C ILE A 103 5.98 -19.56 13.51
N ASP A 104 5.25 -20.68 13.41
CA ASP A 104 5.81 -21.98 13.04
C ASP A 104 5.85 -22.15 11.51
N GLU A 105 6.85 -22.87 11.00
CA GLU A 105 6.95 -23.18 9.55
C GLU A 105 6.24 -24.47 9.15
N GLU A 106 5.79 -25.28 10.12
CA GLU A 106 5.29 -26.63 9.87
C GLU A 106 3.93 -26.66 9.15
N ALA A 107 3.10 -25.61 9.31
CA ALA A 107 1.76 -25.57 8.77
C ALA A 107 1.48 -24.27 8.00
N VAL A 108 0.95 -24.41 6.79
CA VAL A 108 0.47 -23.29 5.96
C VAL A 108 -1.05 -23.32 5.93
N TYR A 109 -1.68 -22.31 6.51
CA TYR A 109 -3.13 -22.12 6.47
C TYR A 109 -3.51 -21.31 5.23
N ILE A 110 -4.28 -21.92 4.32
CA ILE A 110 -4.78 -21.26 3.12
C ILE A 110 -6.29 -21.07 3.30
N ASP A 111 -6.71 -19.81 3.41
CA ASP A 111 -8.13 -19.44 3.42
C ASP A 111 -8.52 -18.75 2.11
N GLY A 112 -9.75 -18.99 1.67
CA GLY A 112 -10.29 -18.45 0.43
C GLY A 112 -11.14 -17.22 0.70
N THR A 113 -10.75 -16.06 0.17
CA THR A 113 -11.64 -14.89 0.14
C THR A 113 -12.47 -14.90 -1.14
N LYS A 114 -13.80 -14.96 -1.02
CA LYS A 114 -14.70 -14.77 -2.16
C LYS A 114 -14.80 -13.29 -2.49
N ILE A 115 -14.19 -12.89 -3.60
CA ILE A 115 -14.30 -11.53 -4.13
C ILE A 115 -15.40 -11.53 -5.18
N GLU A 116 -16.42 -10.70 -5.01
CA GLU A 116 -17.44 -10.51 -6.05
C GLU A 116 -16.85 -9.85 -7.29
N ALA A 117 -17.34 -10.25 -8.47
CA ALA A 117 -16.93 -9.60 -9.69
C ALA A 117 -17.45 -8.15 -9.70
N ASP A 118 -16.55 -7.18 -9.82
CA ASP A 118 -16.88 -5.78 -10.09
C ASP A 118 -17.23 -5.62 -11.58
N ALA A 119 -18.34 -6.26 -11.97
CA ALA A 119 -18.91 -6.15 -13.30
C ALA A 119 -20.26 -5.45 -13.16
N ASN A 120 -20.46 -4.36 -13.91
CA ASN A 120 -21.77 -3.72 -13.97
C ASN A 120 -22.79 -4.78 -14.45
N LYS A 121 -23.80 -5.04 -13.61
CA LYS A 121 -24.87 -6.02 -13.88
C LYS A 121 -25.56 -5.79 -15.23
N TYR A 122 -25.49 -4.57 -15.75
CA TYR A 122 -26.11 -4.14 -16.99
C TYR A 122 -25.15 -3.99 -18.18
N THR A 123 -23.90 -4.46 -18.09
CA THR A 123 -22.92 -4.33 -19.19
C THR A 123 -23.47 -4.90 -20.51
N PHE A 124 -24.23 -5.99 -20.45
CA PHE A 124 -24.87 -6.63 -21.61
C PHE A 124 -26.14 -5.90 -22.09
N VAL A 125 -26.84 -5.19 -21.20
CA VAL A 125 -28.09 -4.47 -21.50
C VAL A 125 -27.79 -3.18 -22.25
N TRP A 126 -26.73 -2.46 -21.84
CA TRP A 126 -26.41 -1.16 -22.43
C TRP A 126 -25.49 -1.25 -23.65
N ARG A 127 -24.79 -2.36 -23.87
CA ARG A 127 -23.84 -2.51 -24.99
C ARG A 127 -24.46 -2.10 -26.33
N ALA A 128 -25.63 -2.64 -26.66
CA ALA A 128 -26.32 -2.33 -27.92
C ALA A 128 -26.71 -0.85 -28.03
N ASN A 129 -27.15 -0.22 -26.94
CA ASN A 129 -27.46 1.20 -26.91
C ASN A 129 -26.20 2.06 -27.01
N THR A 130 -25.13 1.72 -26.30
CA THR A 130 -23.84 2.44 -26.37
C THR A 130 -23.23 2.36 -27.76
N GLU A 131 -23.28 1.19 -28.42
CA GLU A 131 -22.84 1.02 -29.80
C GLU A 131 -23.70 1.85 -30.77
N ARG A 132 -25.03 1.86 -30.58
CA ARG A 132 -25.96 2.70 -31.36
C ARG A 132 -25.67 4.20 -31.20
N TYR A 133 -25.52 4.69 -29.97
CA TYR A 133 -25.20 6.11 -29.70
C TYR A 133 -23.82 6.49 -30.23
N SER A 134 -22.83 5.61 -30.09
CA SER A 134 -21.49 5.86 -30.64
C SER A 134 -21.51 5.96 -32.17
N LYS A 135 -22.30 5.13 -32.85
CA LYS A 135 -22.44 5.19 -34.30
C LYS A 135 -23.18 6.44 -34.76
N ALA A 136 -24.25 6.83 -34.06
CA ALA A 136 -25.01 8.05 -34.36
C ALA A 136 -24.21 9.35 -34.16
N ASN A 137 -23.16 9.33 -33.31
CA ASN A 137 -22.27 10.47 -33.11
C ASN A 137 -21.09 10.52 -34.11
N LEU A 138 -20.91 9.48 -34.92
CA LEU A 138 -19.88 9.40 -35.97
C LEU A 138 -20.42 9.76 -37.37
N GLU A 139 -21.74 9.89 -37.50
CA GLU A 139 -22.47 10.44 -38.66
C GLU A 139 -22.74 11.94 -38.44
#